data_AF-A0A7C4K3F2-F1
#
_entry.id   AF-A0A7C4K3F2-F1
#
_cell.length_a   1.000
_cell.length_b   1.000
_cell.length_c   1.000
_cell.angle_alpha   90.00
_cell.angle_beta   90.00
_cell.angle_gamma   90.00
#
_symmetry.space_group_name_H-M   'P 1'
#
loop_
_entity.id
_entity.type
_entity.pdbx_description
1 polymer ?
#
loop_
_entity_poly.entity_id
_entity_poly.type
_entity_poly.pdbx_seq_one_letter_code
_entity_poly.pdbx_strand_id
1 'polypeptide(L)'
;MQNVNSSTHWPSLLTFITCLTAAILMLSLGGLLIFSSLITLIDQGYEMALSALMMSVSTLFMALLLVPGAYLSYKRMSGIATNPSIQRPWLRWTILGMVFIWPLSLVSGYWAINNLQRGWLLIPFVNLLASGLPIAFFTAIALNRVEVGPRWRAWSVFGLGMTIGPLLLIIAEVILFSLIFVLFLLYVGLTPGMFTTIQQLSSQLESISTEENFLRLLGPILANPSTLLVALFTLAIGVPIIEELLKPIGVWLFADYISSPHEGFALGILSGAAYALFETLGASTRFGTEWASLLIGRSGTSLLHILTTGLTSWALVSAWREHKYRRLAGIFTLSVLLHAVWNSTSVLNAFGWLMDSVPGSPEWLSRAAHSTVYALGVQAGIMFLLLGLVKRRLITRPATGLQNETGINQV
;
A
#
# COMPACT_ATOMS: atom_id res chain seq x y z
N MET A 1 -6.18 -36.59 -30.18
CA MET A 1 -6.93 -35.85 -29.15
C MET A 1 -6.50 -36.39 -27.81
N GLN A 2 -5.59 -35.70 -27.12
CA GLN A 2 -5.11 -36.12 -25.80
C GLN A 2 -6.17 -35.73 -24.76
N ASN A 3 -6.57 -36.70 -23.94
CA ASN A 3 -7.43 -36.49 -22.77
C ASN A 3 -6.79 -35.45 -21.84
N VAL A 4 -7.27 -34.22 -21.93
CA VAL A 4 -7.01 -33.20 -20.92
C VAL A 4 -7.88 -33.57 -19.73
N ASN A 5 -7.28 -34.23 -18.73
CA ASN A 5 -7.91 -34.34 -17.41
C ASN A 5 -8.26 -32.92 -16.95
N SER A 6 -9.56 -32.63 -16.92
CA SER A 6 -10.17 -31.35 -16.60
C SER A 6 -10.13 -31.06 -15.11
N SER A 7 -8.97 -31.21 -14.46
CA SER A 7 -8.80 -30.74 -13.10
C SER A 7 -8.90 -29.21 -13.11
N THR A 8 -9.95 -28.67 -12.50
CA THR A 8 -10.15 -27.22 -12.35
C THR A 8 -8.89 -26.57 -11.78
N HIS A 9 -8.37 -25.56 -12.48
CA HIS A 9 -7.20 -24.80 -12.00
C HIS A 9 -7.64 -23.82 -10.90
N TRP A 10 -7.72 -24.31 -9.67
CA TRP A 10 -8.24 -23.59 -8.49
C TRP A 10 -7.68 -22.18 -8.30
N PRO A 11 -6.37 -21.92 -8.43
CA PRO A 11 -5.85 -20.56 -8.28
C PRO A 11 -6.39 -19.57 -9.31
N SER A 12 -6.63 -20.03 -10.54
CA SER A 12 -7.22 -19.19 -11.59
C SER A 12 -8.71 -18.98 -11.36
N LEU A 13 -9.43 -19.99 -10.87
CA LEU A 13 -10.84 -19.84 -10.49
C LEU A 13 -11.00 -18.83 -9.35
N LEU A 14 -10.22 -18.96 -8.29
CA LEU A 14 -10.24 -18.03 -7.15
C LEU A 14 -9.94 -16.60 -7.62
N THR A 15 -8.90 -16.43 -8.44
CA THR A 15 -8.53 -15.11 -8.96
C THR A 15 -9.62 -14.56 -9.87
N PHE A 16 -10.20 -15.37 -10.76
CA PHE A 16 -11.28 -14.95 -11.65
C PHE A 16 -12.47 -14.40 -10.84
N ILE A 17 -12.96 -15.16 -9.87
CA ILE A 17 -14.07 -14.75 -9.00
C ILE A 17 -13.69 -13.48 -8.25
N THR A 18 -12.52 -13.45 -7.61
CA THR A 18 -12.08 -12.31 -6.80
C THR A 18 -11.98 -11.03 -7.63
N CYS A 19 -11.25 -11.06 -8.74
CA CYS A 19 -11.06 -9.88 -9.59
C CYS A 19 -12.36 -9.42 -10.24
N LEU A 20 -13.22 -10.35 -10.69
CA LEU A 20 -14.50 -10.00 -11.31
C LEU A 20 -15.46 -9.40 -10.28
N THR A 21 -15.64 -10.05 -9.13
CA THR A 21 -16.50 -9.54 -8.06
C THR A 21 -16.01 -8.18 -7.56
N ALA A 22 -14.71 -8.04 -7.30
CA ALA A 22 -14.14 -6.76 -6.88
C ALA A 22 -14.29 -5.68 -7.94
N ALA A 23 -14.08 -5.99 -9.23
CA ALA A 23 -14.28 -5.03 -10.31
C ALA A 23 -15.74 -4.56 -10.39
N ILE A 24 -16.71 -5.47 -10.26
CA ILE A 24 -18.14 -5.13 -10.26
C ILE A 24 -18.48 -4.26 -9.04
N LEU A 25 -18.04 -4.65 -7.84
CA LEU A 25 -18.30 -3.89 -6.62
C LEU A 25 -17.68 -2.49 -6.67
N MET A 26 -16.45 -2.37 -7.15
CA MET A 26 -15.77 -1.08 -7.33
C MET A 26 -16.43 -0.24 -8.42
N LEU A 27 -16.89 -0.84 -9.53
CA LEU A 27 -17.64 -0.13 -10.56
C LEU A 27 -18.95 0.42 -10.01
N SER A 28 -19.71 -0.38 -9.27
CA SER A 28 -20.96 0.02 -8.62
C SER A 28 -20.73 1.13 -7.58
N LEU A 29 -19.72 0.96 -6.71
CA LEU A 29 -19.38 1.96 -5.71
C LEU A 29 -18.91 3.27 -6.35
N GLY A 30 -18.05 3.20 -7.36
CA GLY A 30 -17.60 4.37 -8.12
C GLY A 30 -18.78 5.11 -8.77
N GLY A 31 -19.72 4.39 -9.37
CA GLY A 31 -20.94 4.97 -9.93
C GLY A 31 -21.83 5.66 -8.89
N LEU A 32 -22.04 5.02 -7.73
CA LEU A 32 -22.78 5.60 -6.61
C LEU A 32 -22.12 6.87 -6.06
N LEU A 33 -20.79 6.87 -5.95
CA LEU A 33 -20.03 8.04 -5.49
C LEU A 33 -20.06 9.19 -6.50
N ILE A 34 -20.08 8.92 -7.81
CA ILE A 34 -20.34 9.97 -8.82
C ILE A 34 -21.72 10.58 -8.59
N PHE A 35 -22.75 9.74 -8.43
CA PHE A 35 -24.11 10.24 -8.22
C PHE A 35 -24.24 11.07 -6.93
N SER A 36 -23.65 10.58 -5.84
CA SER A 36 -23.57 11.32 -4.57
C SER A 36 -22.82 12.65 -4.69
N SER A 37 -21.70 12.65 -5.43
CA SER A 37 -20.93 13.88 -5.70
C SER A 37 -21.74 14.88 -6.52
N LEU A 38 -22.50 14.44 -7.52
CA LEU A 38 -23.37 15.32 -8.32
C LEU A 38 -24.49 15.96 -7.48
N ILE A 39 -25.12 15.20 -6.58
CA ILE A 39 -26.12 15.74 -5.65
C ILE A 39 -25.47 16.79 -4.74
N THR A 40 -24.34 16.45 -4.14
CA THR A 40 -23.59 17.36 -3.24
C THR A 40 -23.13 18.61 -3.97
N LEU A 41 -22.74 18.49 -5.24
CA LEU A 41 -22.32 19.62 -6.07
C LEU A 41 -23.46 20.63 -6.28
N ILE A 42 -24.69 20.14 -6.45
CA ILE A 42 -25.88 20.98 -6.64
C ILE A 42 -26.31 21.64 -5.32
N ASP A 43 -26.27 20.90 -4.21
CA ASP A 43 -26.79 21.34 -2.92
C ASP A 43 -25.79 22.19 -2.11
N GLN A 44 -24.52 21.75 -2.09
CA GLN A 44 -23.49 22.24 -1.17
C GLN A 44 -22.23 22.76 -1.88
N GLY A 45 -22.17 22.65 -3.22
CA GLY A 45 -21.08 23.16 -4.04
C GLY A 45 -19.88 22.22 -4.21
N TYR A 46 -18.88 22.68 -4.95
CA TYR A 46 -17.74 21.85 -5.39
C TYR A 46 -16.81 21.44 -4.26
N GLU A 47 -16.70 22.22 -3.19
CA GLU A 47 -15.83 21.90 -2.05
C GLU A 47 -16.29 20.61 -1.37
N MET A 48 -17.58 20.52 -1.01
CA MET A 48 -18.10 19.31 -0.36
C MET A 48 -18.19 18.12 -1.32
N ALA A 49 -18.37 18.35 -2.63
CA ALA A 49 -18.51 17.29 -3.63
C ALA A 49 -17.17 16.63 -4.04
N LEU A 50 -16.04 17.33 -3.87
CA LEU A 50 -14.77 16.95 -4.50
C LEU A 50 -14.17 15.65 -3.94
N SER A 51 -14.22 15.43 -2.62
CA SER A 51 -13.70 14.19 -2.01
C SER A 51 -14.43 12.95 -2.53
N ALA A 52 -15.76 13.02 -2.67
CA ALA A 52 -16.54 11.93 -3.25
C ALA A 52 -16.19 11.69 -4.72
N LEU A 53 -15.95 12.76 -5.49
CA LEU A 53 -15.52 12.67 -6.89
C LEU A 53 -14.12 12.05 -7.05
N MET A 54 -13.17 12.43 -6.19
CA MET A 54 -11.82 11.86 -6.19
C MET A 54 -11.85 10.37 -5.83
N MET A 55 -12.63 10.01 -4.80
CA MET A 55 -12.83 8.62 -4.42
C MET A 55 -13.49 7.82 -5.54
N SER A 56 -14.46 8.38 -6.24
CA SER A 56 -15.15 7.69 -7.33
C SER A 56 -14.21 7.38 -8.49
N VAL A 57 -13.46 8.37 -8.98
CA VAL A 57 -12.50 8.21 -10.09
C VAL A 57 -11.40 7.22 -9.70
N SER A 58 -10.90 7.29 -8.47
CA SER A 58 -9.92 6.34 -7.93
C SER A 58 -10.46 4.91 -7.90
N THR A 59 -11.70 4.73 -7.44
CA THR A 59 -12.37 3.42 -7.35
C THR A 59 -12.63 2.84 -8.74
N LEU A 60 -13.09 3.66 -9.69
CA LEU A 60 -13.30 3.25 -11.08
C LEU A 60 -11.99 2.85 -11.77
N PHE A 61 -10.91 3.58 -11.50
CA PHE A 61 -9.60 3.24 -12.02
C PHE A 61 -9.10 1.89 -11.48
N MET A 62 -9.27 1.62 -10.19
CA MET A 62 -8.98 0.31 -9.61
C MET A 62 -9.83 -0.80 -10.24
N ALA A 63 -11.13 -0.58 -10.44
CA ALA A 63 -12.01 -1.53 -11.12
C ALA A 63 -11.50 -1.90 -12.52
N LEU A 64 -11.06 -0.90 -13.29
CA LEU A 64 -10.51 -1.10 -14.64
C LEU A 64 -9.23 -1.96 -14.61
N LEU A 65 -8.36 -1.75 -13.63
CA LEU A 65 -7.11 -2.50 -13.48
C LEU A 65 -7.31 -3.97 -13.07
N LEU A 66 -8.48 -4.34 -12.55
CA LEU A 66 -8.82 -5.72 -12.22
C LEU A 66 -9.30 -6.53 -13.44
N VAL A 67 -9.77 -5.87 -14.50
CA VAL A 67 -10.28 -6.50 -15.73
C VAL A 67 -9.27 -7.46 -16.38
N PRO A 68 -7.98 -7.09 -16.56
CA PRO A 68 -7.00 -8.03 -17.14
C PRO A 68 -6.80 -9.29 -16.27
N GLY A 69 -6.85 -9.15 -14.94
CA GLY A 69 -6.74 -10.28 -14.00
C GLY A 69 -7.90 -11.26 -14.14
N ALA A 70 -9.13 -10.76 -14.21
CA ALA A 70 -10.31 -11.58 -14.47
C ALA A 70 -10.24 -12.25 -15.86
N TYR A 71 -9.99 -11.47 -16.91
CA TYR A 71 -9.96 -11.98 -18.28
C TYR A 71 -8.89 -13.06 -18.50
N LEU A 72 -7.67 -12.84 -18.02
CA LEU A 72 -6.57 -13.81 -18.20
C LEU A 72 -6.76 -15.07 -17.35
N SER A 73 -7.35 -14.96 -16.18
CA SER A 73 -7.70 -16.11 -15.34
C SER A 73 -8.80 -16.95 -15.98
N TYR A 74 -9.82 -16.31 -16.55
CA TYR A 74 -10.85 -16.98 -17.35
C TYR A 74 -10.23 -17.73 -18.54
N LYS A 75 -9.39 -17.07 -19.35
CA LYS A 75 -8.71 -17.74 -20.48
C LYS A 75 -7.94 -18.98 -20.03
N ARG A 76 -7.20 -18.87 -18.92
CA ARG A 76 -6.43 -19.99 -18.38
C ARG A 76 -7.33 -21.15 -17.97
N MET A 77 -8.46 -20.90 -17.31
CA MET A 77 -9.44 -21.92 -16.93
C MET A 77 -10.09 -22.58 -18.14
N SER A 78 -10.34 -21.81 -19.20
CA SER A 78 -10.89 -22.32 -20.47
C SER A 78 -9.88 -23.08 -21.33
N GLY A 79 -8.67 -23.36 -20.81
CA GLY A 79 -7.61 -24.02 -21.57
C GLY A 79 -7.04 -23.19 -22.72
N ILE A 80 -7.41 -21.90 -22.82
CA ILE A 80 -6.91 -21.02 -23.87
C ILE A 80 -5.49 -20.60 -23.50
N ALA A 81 -4.57 -20.77 -24.44
CA ALA A 81 -3.18 -20.33 -24.28
C ALA A 81 -3.15 -18.85 -23.87
N THR A 82 -2.49 -18.58 -22.75
CA THR A 82 -2.23 -17.22 -22.28
C THR A 82 -0.84 -16.83 -22.75
N ASN A 83 -0.70 -15.59 -23.23
CA ASN A 83 0.54 -15.09 -23.83
C ASN A 83 1.77 -15.32 -22.95
N PRO A 84 2.97 -15.45 -23.56
CA PRO A 84 4.23 -15.61 -22.84
C PRO A 84 4.53 -14.43 -21.91
N SER A 85 5.58 -14.61 -21.11
CA SER A 85 5.97 -13.76 -19.99
C SER A 85 5.99 -12.25 -20.29
N ILE A 86 5.82 -11.44 -19.25
CA ILE A 86 6.00 -9.97 -19.36
C ILE A 86 7.51 -9.71 -19.56
N GLN A 87 7.93 -9.55 -20.81
CA GLN A 87 9.37 -9.49 -21.12
C GLN A 87 9.99 -8.10 -20.94
N ARG A 88 9.22 -7.01 -21.01
CA ARG A 88 9.75 -5.64 -20.85
C ARG A 88 8.71 -4.70 -20.25
N PRO A 89 8.83 -4.28 -18.98
CA PRO A 89 8.04 -3.17 -18.49
C PRO A 89 8.40 -1.90 -19.29
N TRP A 90 7.49 -0.94 -19.27
CA TRP A 90 7.39 0.23 -20.14
C TRP A 90 8.40 1.32 -19.72
N LEU A 91 9.62 0.90 -19.32
CA LEU A 91 10.55 1.67 -18.50
C LEU A 91 10.83 3.08 -19.06
N ARG A 92 11.09 3.19 -20.37
CA ARG A 92 11.32 4.49 -21.02
C ARG A 92 10.15 5.46 -20.79
N TRP A 93 8.92 4.96 -20.90
CA TRP A 93 7.71 5.76 -20.77
C TRP A 93 7.43 6.13 -19.31
N THR A 94 7.72 5.22 -18.38
CA THR A 94 7.60 5.53 -16.95
C THR A 94 8.66 6.53 -16.49
N ILE A 95 9.87 6.52 -17.07
CA ILE A 95 10.91 7.52 -16.79
C ILE A 95 10.45 8.89 -17.33
N LEU A 96 10.03 8.94 -18.59
CA LEU A 96 9.51 10.18 -19.19
C LEU A 96 8.30 10.71 -18.41
N GLY A 97 7.39 9.82 -18.01
CA GLY A 97 6.26 10.16 -17.15
C GLY A 97 6.69 10.73 -15.80
N MET A 98 7.67 10.11 -15.14
CA MET A 98 8.17 10.57 -13.84
C MET A 98 8.92 11.92 -13.94
N VAL A 99 9.66 12.16 -15.02
CA VAL A 99 10.45 13.40 -15.19
C VAL A 99 9.57 14.58 -15.61
N PHE A 100 8.60 14.36 -16.51
CA PHE A 100 7.81 15.44 -17.10
C PHE A 100 6.38 15.49 -16.59
N ILE A 101 5.67 14.36 -16.58
CA ILE A 101 4.23 14.32 -16.29
C ILE A 101 3.97 14.40 -14.79
N TRP A 102 4.81 13.77 -13.97
CA TRP A 102 4.60 13.74 -12.52
C TRP A 102 4.76 15.13 -11.88
N PRO A 103 5.83 15.92 -12.11
CA PRO A 103 5.91 17.29 -11.62
C PRO A 103 4.79 18.17 -12.16
N LEU A 104 4.42 18.00 -13.44
CA LEU A 104 3.31 18.73 -14.04
C LEU A 104 1.97 18.40 -13.37
N SER A 105 1.76 17.14 -12.99
CA SER A 105 0.58 16.72 -12.22
C SER A 105 0.55 17.38 -10.83
N LEU A 106 1.67 17.44 -10.10
CA LEU A 106 1.71 18.13 -8.81
C LEU A 106 1.44 19.64 -8.93
N VAL A 107 2.05 20.30 -9.92
CA VAL A 107 1.86 21.74 -10.17
C VAL A 107 0.43 22.04 -10.61
N SER A 108 -0.13 21.26 -11.53
CA SER A 108 -1.51 21.44 -11.99
C SER A 108 -2.54 21.14 -10.90
N GLY A 109 -2.28 20.16 -10.04
CA GLY A 109 -3.12 19.85 -8.88
C GLY A 109 -3.08 20.98 -7.85
N TYR A 110 -1.89 21.47 -7.51
CA TYR A 110 -1.73 22.63 -6.64
C TYR A 110 -2.45 23.88 -7.19
N TRP A 111 -2.29 24.15 -8.49
CA TRP A 111 -3.02 25.25 -9.14
C TRP A 111 -4.53 25.05 -9.06
N ALA A 112 -5.02 23.84 -9.34
CA ALA A 112 -6.45 23.53 -9.34
C ALA A 112 -7.08 23.66 -7.95
N ILE A 113 -6.34 23.27 -6.90
CA ILE A 113 -6.75 23.43 -5.49
C ILE A 113 -6.83 24.91 -5.11
N ASN A 114 -5.93 25.76 -5.61
CA ASN A 114 -6.00 27.20 -5.37
C ASN A 114 -7.01 27.93 -6.27
N ASN A 115 -7.63 27.23 -7.22
CA ASN A 115 -8.58 27.79 -8.20
C ASN A 115 -9.78 26.84 -8.39
N LEU A 116 -10.36 26.34 -7.29
CA LEU A 116 -11.34 25.25 -7.32
C LEU A 116 -12.49 25.46 -8.30
N GLN A 117 -13.01 26.70 -8.40
CA GLN A 117 -14.08 27.04 -9.34
C GLN A 117 -13.79 26.61 -10.79
N ARG A 118 -12.51 26.64 -11.21
CA ARG A 118 -12.06 26.25 -12.55
C ARG A 118 -11.38 24.87 -12.58
N GLY A 119 -10.82 24.46 -11.44
CA GLY A 119 -9.96 23.28 -11.33
C GLY A 119 -10.63 22.00 -10.85
N TRP A 120 -11.85 22.07 -10.29
CA TRP A 120 -12.47 20.93 -9.59
C TRP A 120 -12.57 19.65 -10.43
N LEU A 121 -12.85 19.75 -11.74
CA LEU A 121 -12.96 18.58 -12.63
C LEU A 121 -11.60 18.00 -13.02
N LEU A 122 -10.53 18.81 -12.97
CA LEU A 122 -9.17 18.39 -13.30
C LEU A 122 -8.53 17.56 -12.17
N ILE A 123 -8.83 17.90 -10.92
CA ILE A 123 -8.20 17.34 -9.72
C ILE A 123 -8.25 15.80 -9.68
N PRO A 124 -9.39 15.12 -9.91
CA PRO A 124 -9.43 13.66 -9.85
C PRO A 124 -8.46 12.97 -10.82
N PHE A 125 -8.30 13.50 -12.03
CA PHE A 125 -7.41 12.93 -13.04
C PHE A 125 -5.94 13.20 -12.74
N VAL A 126 -5.65 14.42 -12.29
CA VAL A 126 -4.31 14.79 -11.83
C VAL A 126 -3.90 13.96 -10.62
N ASN A 127 -4.83 13.65 -9.72
CA ASN A 127 -4.61 12.76 -8.58
C ASN A 127 -4.21 11.35 -9.00
N LEU A 128 -4.86 10.79 -10.03
CA LEU A 128 -4.47 9.49 -10.59
C LEU A 128 -3.04 9.51 -11.13
N LEU A 129 -2.64 10.58 -11.84
CA LEU A 129 -1.29 10.72 -12.37
C LEU A 129 -0.25 10.88 -11.26
N ALA A 130 -0.51 11.78 -10.32
CA ALA A 130 0.37 12.07 -9.21
C ALA A 130 0.58 10.87 -8.28
N SER A 131 -0.46 10.03 -8.11
CA SER A 131 -0.41 8.79 -7.32
C SER A 131 0.17 7.60 -8.09
N GLY A 132 -0.28 7.39 -9.33
CA GLY A 132 0.02 6.19 -10.10
C GLY A 132 1.39 6.20 -10.79
N LEU A 133 1.90 7.37 -11.20
CA LEU A 133 3.17 7.45 -11.93
C LEU A 133 4.38 7.00 -11.09
N PRO A 134 4.54 7.40 -9.82
CA PRO A 134 5.65 6.89 -8.98
C PRO A 134 5.59 5.37 -8.83
N ILE A 135 4.41 4.80 -8.60
CA ILE A 135 4.20 3.35 -8.47
C ILE A 135 4.60 2.64 -9.76
N ALA A 136 4.13 3.14 -10.92
CA ALA A 136 4.49 2.59 -12.22
C ALA A 136 6.00 2.70 -12.49
N PHE A 137 6.63 3.81 -12.11
CA PHE A 137 8.06 4.05 -12.24
C PHE A 137 8.90 3.08 -11.41
N PHE A 138 8.64 2.95 -10.11
CA PHE A 138 9.38 2.03 -9.25
C PHE A 138 9.18 0.58 -9.67
N THR A 139 7.96 0.20 -10.03
CA THR A 139 7.64 -1.14 -10.55
C THR A 139 8.39 -1.42 -11.85
N ALA A 140 8.40 -0.48 -12.79
CA ALA A 140 9.10 -0.65 -14.06
C ALA A 140 10.62 -0.75 -13.87
N ILE A 141 11.20 0.02 -12.94
CA ILE A 141 12.62 -0.09 -12.58
C ILE A 141 12.90 -1.47 -12.00
N ALA A 142 12.12 -1.92 -11.03
CA ALA A 142 12.29 -3.19 -10.33
C ALA A 142 12.21 -4.39 -11.27
N LEU A 143 11.21 -4.40 -12.17
CA LEU A 143 10.94 -5.52 -13.08
C LEU A 143 11.74 -5.46 -14.38
N ASN A 144 12.46 -4.36 -14.67
CA ASN A 144 13.20 -4.26 -15.92
C ASN A 144 14.29 -5.34 -16.02
N ARG A 145 14.17 -6.22 -17.02
CA ARG A 145 15.01 -7.41 -17.26
C ARG A 145 14.87 -8.52 -16.20
N VAL A 146 13.77 -8.51 -15.43
CA VAL A 146 13.44 -9.60 -14.51
C VAL A 146 12.24 -10.36 -15.07
N GLU A 147 12.33 -11.68 -15.15
CA GLU A 147 11.22 -12.50 -15.61
C GLU A 147 10.16 -12.64 -14.51
N VAL A 148 8.93 -12.24 -14.83
CA VAL A 148 7.77 -12.28 -13.91
C VAL A 148 7.02 -13.62 -14.02
N GLY A 149 7.28 -14.39 -15.07
CA GLY A 149 6.46 -15.54 -15.46
C GLY A 149 5.26 -15.14 -16.33
N PRO A 150 4.27 -16.04 -16.49
CA PRO A 150 3.17 -15.87 -17.43
C PRO A 150 2.20 -14.78 -16.99
N ARG A 151 1.62 -14.08 -17.97
CA ARG A 151 0.79 -12.88 -17.74
C ARG A 151 -0.39 -13.13 -16.81
N TRP A 152 -1.03 -14.29 -16.91
CA TRP A 152 -2.19 -14.62 -16.09
C TRP A 152 -1.81 -14.59 -14.60
N ARG A 153 -0.66 -15.15 -14.21
CA ARG A 153 -0.20 -15.17 -12.82
C ARG A 153 0.23 -13.78 -12.35
N ALA A 154 0.93 -13.03 -13.20
CA ALA A 154 1.32 -11.65 -12.89
C ALA A 154 0.10 -10.78 -12.57
N TRP A 155 -0.94 -10.81 -13.41
CA TRP A 155 -2.18 -10.09 -13.16
C TRP A 155 -3.03 -10.69 -12.05
N SER A 156 -2.90 -11.99 -11.76
CA SER A 156 -3.55 -12.62 -10.60
C SER A 156 -2.97 -12.10 -9.30
N VAL A 157 -1.64 -12.11 -9.16
CA VAL A 157 -0.95 -11.61 -7.97
C VAL A 157 -1.18 -10.12 -7.79
N PHE A 158 -1.15 -9.34 -8.87
CA PHE A 158 -1.50 -7.91 -8.83
C PHE A 158 -2.95 -7.69 -8.36
N GLY A 159 -3.92 -8.42 -8.94
CA GLY A 159 -5.33 -8.30 -8.54
C GLY A 159 -5.58 -8.68 -7.08
N LEU A 160 -4.95 -9.77 -6.61
CA LEU A 160 -5.02 -10.19 -5.20
C LEU A 160 -4.39 -9.16 -4.25
N GLY A 161 -3.27 -8.56 -4.65
CA GLY A 161 -2.61 -7.51 -3.88
C GLY A 161 -3.41 -6.21 -3.79
N MET A 162 -4.35 -5.96 -4.72
CA MET A 162 -5.26 -4.81 -4.68
C MET A 162 -6.58 -5.09 -3.95
N THR A 163 -6.91 -6.36 -3.69
CA THR A 163 -8.22 -6.78 -3.20
C THR A 163 -8.12 -7.53 -1.88
N ILE A 164 -7.74 -8.80 -1.93
CA ILE A 164 -7.63 -9.67 -0.75
C ILE A 164 -6.55 -9.17 0.21
N GLY A 165 -5.42 -8.66 -0.29
CA GLY A 165 -4.36 -8.11 0.56
C GLY A 165 -4.88 -7.03 1.51
N PRO A 166 -5.42 -5.91 0.99
CA PRO A 166 -6.02 -4.86 1.81
C PRO A 166 -7.19 -5.34 2.67
N LEU A 167 -8.06 -6.22 2.16
CA LEU A 167 -9.19 -6.75 2.93
C LEU A 167 -8.71 -7.50 4.18
N LEU A 168 -7.76 -8.41 4.03
CA LEU A 168 -7.20 -9.17 5.15
C LEU A 168 -6.45 -8.26 6.12
N LEU A 169 -5.78 -7.24 5.60
CA LEU A 169 -5.10 -6.27 6.44
C LEU A 169 -6.09 -5.46 7.29
N ILE A 170 -7.16 -4.93 6.70
CA ILE A 170 -8.19 -4.19 7.45
C ILE A 170 -8.77 -5.07 8.56
N ILE A 171 -9.06 -6.34 8.28
CA ILE A 171 -9.55 -7.29 9.30
C ILE A 171 -8.51 -7.46 10.42
N ALA A 172 -7.24 -7.66 10.06
CA ALA A 172 -6.17 -7.85 11.03
C ALA A 172 -5.90 -6.59 11.88
N GLU A 173 -5.99 -5.40 11.29
CA GLU A 173 -5.90 -4.13 11.98
C GLU A 173 -7.07 -3.95 12.96
N VAL A 174 -8.31 -4.23 12.54
CA VAL A 174 -9.48 -4.17 13.44
C VAL A 174 -9.30 -5.10 14.64
N ILE A 175 -8.78 -6.31 14.42
CA ILE A 175 -8.44 -7.24 15.52
C ILE A 175 -7.35 -6.65 16.42
N LEU A 176 -6.28 -6.10 15.85
CA LEU A 176 -5.19 -5.48 16.61
C LEU A 176 -5.69 -4.31 17.48
N PHE A 177 -6.46 -3.39 16.91
CA PHE A 177 -7.01 -2.24 17.63
C PHE A 177 -8.05 -2.68 18.68
N SER A 178 -8.84 -3.72 18.41
CA SER A 178 -9.77 -4.28 19.39
C SER A 178 -9.04 -4.88 20.59
N LEU A 179 -7.93 -5.59 20.36
CA LEU A 179 -7.10 -6.12 21.43
C LEU A 179 -6.51 -4.99 22.29
N ILE A 180 -5.98 -3.94 21.66
CA ILE A 180 -5.46 -2.77 22.37
C ILE A 180 -6.57 -2.09 23.18
N PHE A 181 -7.77 -1.98 22.63
CA PHE A 181 -8.91 -1.41 23.33
C PHE A 181 -9.32 -2.26 24.56
N VAL A 182 -9.33 -3.59 24.44
CA VAL A 182 -9.57 -4.47 25.60
C VAL A 182 -8.48 -4.30 26.67
N LEU A 183 -7.21 -4.23 26.27
CA LEU A 183 -6.11 -3.96 27.21
C LEU A 183 -6.25 -2.60 27.89
N PHE A 184 -6.72 -1.58 27.16
CA PHE A 184 -7.03 -0.27 27.73
C PHE A 184 -8.17 -0.34 28.75
N LEU A 185 -9.27 -1.06 28.45
CA LEU A 185 -10.36 -1.25 29.42
C LEU A 185 -9.91 -1.99 30.68
N LEU A 186 -9.04 -3.00 30.53
CA LEU A 186 -8.42 -3.68 31.67
C LEU A 186 -7.56 -2.71 32.49
N TYR A 187 -6.74 -1.89 31.84
CA TYR A 187 -5.95 -0.86 32.52
C TYR A 187 -6.83 0.12 33.32
N VAL A 188 -7.95 0.56 32.74
CA VAL A 188 -8.93 1.43 33.43
C VAL A 188 -9.55 0.73 34.63
N GLY A 189 -9.96 -0.53 34.49
CA GLY A 189 -10.58 -1.30 35.57
C GLY A 189 -9.63 -1.63 36.72
N LEU A 190 -8.32 -1.74 36.43
CA LEU A 190 -7.28 -2.04 37.41
C LEU A 190 -6.68 -0.78 38.07
N THR A 191 -6.92 0.42 37.50
CA THR A 191 -6.35 1.68 38.00
C THR A 191 -7.37 2.45 38.84
N PRO A 192 -7.17 2.60 40.16
CA PRO A 192 -8.08 3.34 41.02
C PRO A 192 -8.30 4.78 40.54
N GLY A 193 -9.56 5.22 40.48
CA GLY A 193 -9.94 6.58 40.08
C GLY A 193 -9.97 6.84 38.57
N MET A 194 -9.42 5.95 37.74
CA MET A 194 -9.35 6.15 36.28
C MET A 194 -10.74 6.20 35.62
N PHE A 195 -11.68 5.40 36.13
CA PHE A 195 -13.07 5.44 35.67
C PHE A 195 -13.71 6.82 35.87
N THR A 196 -13.49 7.45 37.03
CA THR A 196 -13.95 8.81 37.30
C THR A 196 -13.28 9.84 36.39
N THR A 197 -11.99 9.70 36.13
CA THR A 197 -11.26 10.56 35.17
C THR A 197 -11.87 10.46 33.76
N ILE A 198 -12.21 9.25 33.30
CA ILE A 198 -12.85 9.06 31.99
C ILE A 198 -14.26 9.66 31.95
N GLN A 199 -15.05 9.50 33.02
CA GLN A 199 -16.37 10.13 33.10
C GLN A 199 -16.29 11.66 33.05
N GLN A 200 -15.32 12.25 33.76
CA GLN A 200 -15.07 13.68 33.72
C GLN A 200 -14.66 14.13 32.31
N LEU A 201 -13.73 13.41 31.67
CA LEU A 201 -13.30 13.70 30.30
C LEU A 201 -14.47 13.61 29.31
N SER A 202 -15.33 12.60 29.45
CA SER A 202 -16.55 12.44 28.65
C SER A 202 -17.49 13.63 28.80
N SER A 203 -17.76 14.05 30.05
CA SER A 203 -18.63 15.20 30.30
C SER A 203 -18.06 16.52 29.74
N GLN A 204 -16.73 16.67 29.76
CA GLN A 204 -16.07 17.83 29.17
C GLN A 204 -16.13 17.80 27.63
N LEU A 205 -15.95 16.63 27.02
CA LEU A 205 -16.08 16.44 25.57
C LEU A 205 -17.48 16.80 25.06
N GLU A 206 -18.53 16.47 25.79
CA GLU A 206 -19.92 16.84 25.43
C GLU A 206 -20.14 18.36 25.41
N SER A 207 -19.36 19.12 26.19
CA SER A 207 -19.48 20.57 26.29
C SER A 207 -18.60 21.35 25.29
N ILE A 208 -17.74 20.66 24.53
CA ILE A 208 -16.82 21.31 23.59
C ILE A 208 -17.53 21.63 22.27
N SER A 209 -17.44 22.90 21.87
CA SER A 209 -17.98 23.40 20.60
C SER A 209 -16.92 23.87 19.61
N THR A 210 -15.64 23.92 20.01
CA THR A 210 -14.54 24.43 19.16
C THR A 210 -13.34 23.48 19.16
N GLU A 211 -12.62 23.44 18.03
CA GLU A 211 -11.41 22.64 17.85
C GLU A 211 -10.29 23.03 18.83
N GLU A 212 -10.12 24.32 19.12
CA GLU A 212 -9.13 24.79 20.08
C GLU A 212 -9.38 24.25 21.49
N ASN A 213 -10.65 24.28 21.94
CA ASN A 213 -11.02 23.72 23.25
C ASN A 213 -10.87 22.20 23.28
N PHE A 214 -11.12 21.53 22.15
CA PHE A 214 -10.86 20.10 22.00
C PHE A 214 -9.37 19.75 22.16
N LEU A 215 -8.51 20.46 21.43
CA LEU A 215 -7.05 20.24 21.50
C LEU A 215 -6.49 20.63 22.87
N ARG A 216 -7.04 21.65 23.52
CA ARG A 216 -6.65 22.01 24.89
C ARG A 216 -7.02 20.94 25.91
N LEU A 217 -8.18 20.28 25.73
CA LEU A 217 -8.61 19.20 26.61
C LEU A 217 -7.77 17.93 26.41
N LEU A 218 -7.53 17.53 25.16
CA LEU A 218 -6.76 16.32 24.86
C LEU A 218 -5.24 16.53 24.90
N GLY A 219 -4.77 17.77 24.83
CA GLY A 219 -3.36 18.15 24.81
C GLY A 219 -2.52 17.44 25.87
N PRO A 220 -2.92 17.43 27.16
CA PRO A 220 -2.19 16.71 28.20
C PRO A 220 -2.12 15.18 27.99
N ILE A 221 -3.17 14.57 27.42
CA ILE A 221 -3.21 13.13 27.12
C ILE A 221 -2.28 12.83 25.94
N LEU A 222 -2.32 13.66 24.90
CA LEU A 222 -1.44 13.54 23.73
C LEU A 222 0.02 13.80 24.10
N ALA A 223 0.30 14.79 24.93
CA ALA A 223 1.65 15.10 25.39
C ALA A 223 2.25 14.02 26.33
N ASN A 224 1.45 13.07 26.81
CA ASN A 224 1.95 11.97 27.63
C ASN A 224 2.89 11.08 26.79
N PRO A 225 4.14 10.83 27.23
CA PRO A 225 5.07 9.98 26.50
C PRO A 225 4.52 8.57 26.22
N SER A 226 3.68 8.04 27.10
CA SER A 226 3.05 6.73 26.95
C SER A 226 2.12 6.69 25.73
N THR A 227 1.42 7.80 25.43
CA THR A 227 0.55 7.90 24.25
C THR A 227 1.36 7.79 22.98
N LEU A 228 2.50 8.51 22.90
CA LEU A 228 3.42 8.40 21.78
C LEU A 228 4.03 7.00 21.68
N LEU A 229 4.41 6.38 22.80
CA LEU A 229 4.96 5.01 22.81
C LEU A 229 3.94 3.98 22.33
N VAL A 230 2.68 4.07 22.75
CA VAL A 230 1.59 3.20 22.28
C VAL A 230 1.34 3.43 20.79
N ALA A 231 1.31 4.68 20.33
CA ALA A 231 1.15 5.00 18.91
C ALA A 231 2.31 4.43 18.06
N LEU A 232 3.55 4.59 18.50
CA LEU A 232 4.73 4.04 17.84
C LEU A 232 4.71 2.51 17.84
N PHE A 233 4.43 1.87 18.97
CA PHE A 233 4.36 0.41 19.05
C PHE A 233 3.29 -0.15 18.11
N THR A 234 2.10 0.43 18.11
CA THR A 234 0.99 -0.06 17.29
C THR A 234 1.18 0.27 15.81
N LEU A 235 1.36 1.54 15.47
CA LEU A 235 1.36 2.00 14.07
C LEU A 235 2.71 1.79 13.36
N ALA A 236 3.81 1.79 14.11
CA ALA A 236 5.14 1.62 13.55
C ALA A 236 5.74 0.23 13.75
N ILE A 237 5.18 -0.64 14.59
CA ILE A 237 5.70 -2.01 14.73
C ILE A 237 4.59 -3.03 14.46
N GLY A 238 3.48 -2.97 15.20
CA GLY A 238 2.38 -3.93 15.09
C GLY A 238 1.80 -4.01 13.68
N VAL A 239 1.36 -2.87 13.15
CA VAL A 239 0.79 -2.77 11.79
C VAL A 239 1.81 -3.23 10.73
N PRO A 240 3.07 -2.74 10.68
CA PRO A 240 4.08 -3.23 9.74
C PRO A 240 4.35 -4.73 9.77
N ILE A 241 4.35 -5.38 10.93
CA ILE A 241 4.55 -6.85 11.01
C ILE A 241 3.42 -7.58 10.27
N ILE A 242 2.17 -7.18 10.52
CA ILE A 242 0.99 -7.75 9.88
C ILE A 242 1.02 -7.46 8.38
N GLU A 243 1.31 -6.22 8.00
CA GLU A 243 1.41 -5.81 6.61
C GLU A 243 2.44 -6.62 5.83
N GLU A 244 3.67 -6.73 6.33
CA GLU A 244 4.73 -7.46 5.63
C GLU A 244 4.45 -8.97 5.51
N LEU A 245 3.64 -9.52 6.42
CA LEU A 245 3.18 -10.91 6.36
C LEU A 245 2.10 -11.12 5.29
N LEU A 246 1.14 -10.19 5.18
CA LEU A 246 -0.05 -10.33 4.34
C LEU A 246 0.11 -9.76 2.91
N LYS A 247 0.90 -8.71 2.71
CA LYS A 247 1.18 -8.13 1.38
C LYS A 247 1.57 -9.16 0.31
N PRO A 248 2.40 -10.18 0.57
CA PRO A 248 2.74 -11.20 -0.42
C PRO A 248 1.68 -12.30 -0.57
N ILE A 249 0.39 -12.07 -0.23
CA ILE A 249 -0.68 -13.10 -0.30
C ILE A 249 -0.77 -13.81 -1.65
N GLY A 250 -0.55 -13.10 -2.76
CA GLY A 250 -0.50 -13.72 -4.07
C GLY A 250 0.65 -14.72 -4.19
N VAL A 251 1.81 -14.44 -3.61
CA VAL A 251 2.96 -15.36 -3.62
C VAL A 251 2.69 -16.60 -2.77
N TRP A 252 1.98 -16.46 -1.64
CA TRP A 252 1.51 -17.60 -0.85
C TRP A 252 0.54 -18.50 -1.65
N LEU A 253 -0.48 -17.91 -2.26
CA LEU A 253 -1.50 -18.66 -3.01
C LEU A 253 -0.95 -19.34 -4.27
N PHE A 254 0.15 -18.81 -4.82
CA PHE A 254 0.79 -19.33 -6.03
C PHE A 254 2.09 -20.09 -5.74
N ALA A 255 2.39 -20.45 -4.49
CA ALA A 255 3.67 -21.06 -4.08
C ALA A 255 4.11 -22.21 -4.99
N ASP A 256 3.21 -23.15 -5.29
CA ASP A 256 3.49 -24.34 -6.12
C ASP A 256 3.84 -24.01 -7.56
N TYR A 257 3.38 -22.86 -8.06
CA TYR A 257 3.58 -22.44 -9.43
C TYR A 257 4.84 -21.59 -9.60
N ILE A 258 5.43 -21.10 -8.52
CA ILE A 258 6.61 -20.23 -8.58
C ILE A 258 7.87 -21.09 -8.62
N SER A 259 8.62 -20.97 -9.70
CA SER A 259 9.74 -21.85 -10.00
C SER A 259 11.05 -21.41 -9.35
N SER A 260 11.18 -20.14 -8.96
CA SER A 260 12.45 -19.58 -8.54
C SER A 260 12.30 -18.37 -7.62
N PRO A 261 13.34 -18.04 -6.81
CA PRO A 261 13.31 -16.84 -5.98
C PRO A 261 13.25 -15.53 -6.78
N HIS A 262 13.81 -15.47 -7.99
CA HIS A 262 13.74 -14.27 -8.83
C HIS A 262 12.31 -13.99 -9.28
N GLU A 263 11.56 -15.06 -9.57
CA GLU A 263 10.15 -14.98 -9.93
C GLU A 263 9.31 -14.58 -8.70
N GLY A 264 9.64 -15.12 -7.52
CA GLY A 264 9.08 -14.69 -6.24
C GLY A 264 9.27 -13.20 -5.98
N PHE A 265 10.48 -12.66 -6.21
CA PHE A 265 10.74 -11.22 -6.13
C PHE A 265 9.81 -10.44 -7.07
N ALA A 266 9.75 -10.83 -8.34
CA ALA A 266 8.96 -10.12 -9.35
C ALA A 266 7.45 -10.11 -9.04
N LEU A 267 6.91 -11.23 -8.58
CA LEU A 267 5.51 -11.32 -8.15
C LEU A 267 5.27 -10.52 -6.87
N GLY A 268 6.22 -10.51 -5.94
CA GLY A 268 6.18 -9.66 -4.75
C GLY A 268 6.14 -8.16 -5.09
N ILE A 269 6.97 -7.72 -6.05
CA ILE A 269 6.96 -6.34 -6.57
C ILE A 269 5.56 -5.97 -7.12
N LEU A 270 4.91 -6.87 -7.86
CA LEU A 270 3.56 -6.62 -8.37
C LEU A 270 2.51 -6.57 -7.27
N SER A 271 2.59 -7.46 -6.28
CA SER A 271 1.68 -7.46 -5.13
C SER A 271 1.83 -6.17 -4.31
N GLY A 272 3.08 -5.76 -4.04
CA GLY A 272 3.39 -4.51 -3.34
C GLY A 272 2.97 -3.26 -4.11
N ALA A 273 3.11 -3.25 -5.44
CA ALA A 273 2.65 -2.15 -6.28
C ALA A 273 1.12 -2.02 -6.28
N ALA A 274 0.40 -3.15 -6.32
CA ALA A 274 -1.06 -3.17 -6.24
C ALA A 274 -1.57 -2.67 -4.88
N TYR A 275 -0.94 -3.12 -3.80
CA TYR A 275 -1.23 -2.67 -2.44
C TYR A 275 -0.94 -1.17 -2.27
N ALA A 276 0.23 -0.70 -2.73
CA ALA A 276 0.60 0.71 -2.70
C ALA A 276 -0.38 1.59 -3.49
N LEU A 277 -0.92 1.09 -4.60
CA LEU A 277 -1.91 1.79 -5.39
C LEU A 277 -3.24 1.92 -4.63
N PHE A 278 -3.73 0.83 -4.04
CA PHE A 278 -4.92 0.84 -3.20
C PHE A 278 -4.79 1.85 -2.06
N GLU A 279 -3.70 1.77 -1.30
CA GLU A 279 -3.45 2.62 -0.14
C GLU A 279 -3.31 4.10 -0.54
N THR A 280 -2.49 4.38 -1.55
CA THR A 280 -2.23 5.76 -2.01
C THR A 280 -3.48 6.41 -2.57
N LEU A 281 -4.24 5.69 -3.42
CA LEU A 281 -5.47 6.22 -3.99
C LEU A 281 -6.51 6.48 -2.89
N GLY A 282 -6.69 5.56 -1.94
CA GLY A 282 -7.60 5.75 -0.80
C GLY A 282 -7.22 6.95 0.07
N ALA A 283 -5.93 7.10 0.40
CA ALA A 283 -5.42 8.20 1.22
C ALA A 283 -5.49 9.56 0.52
N SER A 284 -5.33 9.60 -0.80
CA SER A 284 -5.28 10.83 -1.60
C SER A 284 -6.63 11.51 -1.87
N THR A 285 -7.72 10.95 -1.33
CA THR A 285 -9.09 11.48 -1.53
C THR A 285 -9.43 12.68 -0.65
N ARG A 286 -8.58 12.96 0.35
CA ARG A 286 -8.63 14.18 1.16
C ARG A 286 -7.90 15.29 0.40
N PHE A 287 -8.63 16.30 -0.04
CA PHE A 287 -8.08 17.45 -0.75
C PHE A 287 -7.85 18.61 0.22
N GLY A 288 -6.82 19.41 -0.05
CA GLY A 288 -6.41 20.53 0.80
C GLY A 288 -5.04 21.05 0.37
N THR A 289 -4.53 22.09 1.03
CA THR A 289 -3.21 22.67 0.73
C THR A 289 -2.07 21.66 0.88
N GLU A 290 -2.25 20.67 1.76
CA GLU A 290 -1.30 19.58 2.00
C GLU A 290 -1.40 18.41 1.01
N TRP A 291 -2.25 18.49 -0.01
CA TRP A 291 -2.43 17.38 -0.96
C TRP A 291 -1.12 17.03 -1.69
N ALA A 292 -0.34 18.03 -2.11
CA ALA A 292 0.91 17.81 -2.83
C ALA A 292 1.99 17.22 -1.92
N SER A 293 2.14 17.73 -0.69
CA SER A 293 3.07 17.21 0.31
C SER A 293 2.71 15.78 0.71
N LEU A 294 1.42 15.47 0.86
CA LEU A 294 0.90 14.12 1.08
C LEU A 294 1.31 13.17 -0.05
N LEU A 295 1.09 13.54 -1.32
CA LEU A 295 1.43 12.67 -2.44
C LEU A 295 2.93 12.45 -2.62
N ILE A 296 3.75 13.45 -2.29
CA ILE A 296 5.21 13.28 -2.23
C ILE A 296 5.57 12.24 -1.16
N GLY A 297 5.03 12.35 0.07
CA GLY A 297 5.24 11.35 1.11
C GLY A 297 4.74 9.94 0.72
N ARG A 298 3.59 9.87 0.04
CA ARG A 298 3.00 8.61 -0.44
C ARG A 298 3.81 7.98 -1.56
N SER A 299 4.52 8.76 -2.38
CA SER A 299 5.47 8.22 -3.36
C SER A 299 6.61 7.44 -2.68
N GLY A 300 7.12 7.94 -1.56
CA GLY A 300 8.13 7.24 -0.76
C GLY A 300 7.58 5.98 -0.09
N THR A 301 6.33 6.03 0.40
CA THR A 301 5.69 4.85 1.00
C THR A 301 5.34 3.79 -0.06
N SER A 302 5.01 4.22 -1.28
CA SER A 302 4.84 3.31 -2.43
C SER A 302 6.13 2.55 -2.75
N LEU A 303 7.27 3.24 -2.75
CA LEU A 303 8.58 2.59 -2.91
C LEU A 303 8.85 1.59 -1.80
N LEU A 304 8.55 1.95 -0.54
CA LEU A 304 8.67 1.05 0.60
C LEU A 304 7.86 -0.25 0.37
N HIS A 305 6.57 -0.15 0.11
CA HIS A 305 5.70 -1.31 -0.07
C HIS A 305 6.12 -2.19 -1.25
N ILE A 306 6.52 -1.59 -2.37
CA ILE A 306 7.06 -2.32 -3.52
C ILE A 306 8.31 -3.10 -3.09
N LEU A 307 9.29 -2.40 -2.50
CA LEU A 307 10.56 -3.00 -2.10
C LEU A 307 10.38 -4.11 -1.07
N THR A 308 9.70 -3.84 0.04
CA THR A 308 9.59 -4.79 1.16
C THR A 308 8.78 -6.02 0.77
N THR A 309 7.71 -5.86 -0.01
CA THR A 309 6.95 -7.00 -0.54
C THR A 309 7.80 -7.84 -1.50
N GLY A 310 8.57 -7.20 -2.39
CA GLY A 310 9.51 -7.89 -3.28
C GLY A 310 10.57 -8.68 -2.50
N LEU A 311 11.16 -8.08 -1.48
CA LEU A 311 12.16 -8.72 -0.61
C LEU A 311 11.58 -9.90 0.17
N THR A 312 10.43 -9.71 0.80
CA THR A 312 9.76 -10.76 1.57
C THR A 312 9.37 -11.92 0.67
N SER A 313 8.80 -11.66 -0.50
CA SER A 313 8.46 -12.71 -1.48
C SER A 313 9.69 -13.45 -2.02
N TRP A 314 10.79 -12.75 -2.28
CA TRP A 314 12.06 -13.37 -2.64
C TRP A 314 12.55 -14.35 -1.56
N ALA A 315 12.45 -13.93 -0.30
CA ALA A 315 12.91 -14.71 0.83
C ALA A 315 11.97 -15.90 1.15
N LEU A 316 10.66 -15.72 1.00
CA LEU A 316 9.66 -16.79 1.11
C LEU A 316 9.94 -17.91 0.11
N VAL A 317 10.09 -17.56 -1.16
CA VAL A 317 10.37 -18.55 -2.20
C VAL A 317 11.76 -19.16 -2.04
N SER A 318 12.75 -18.39 -1.57
CA SER A 318 14.06 -18.95 -1.20
C SER A 318 13.96 -19.99 -0.07
N ALA A 319 13.06 -19.79 0.89
CA ALA A 319 12.84 -20.76 1.96
C ALA A 319 12.16 -22.03 1.45
N TRP A 320 11.12 -21.90 0.61
CA TRP A 320 10.39 -23.07 0.10
C TRP A 320 11.15 -23.88 -0.94
N ARG A 321 11.87 -23.20 -1.85
CA ARG A 321 12.57 -23.86 -2.98
C ARG A 321 14.02 -24.21 -2.70
N GLU A 322 14.69 -23.45 -1.82
CA GLU A 322 16.11 -23.63 -1.53
C GLU A 322 16.39 -23.98 -0.06
N HIS A 323 15.37 -24.19 0.77
CA HIS A 323 15.46 -24.44 2.23
C HIS A 323 16.21 -23.34 3.02
N LYS A 324 16.25 -22.10 2.51
CA LYS A 324 16.97 -20.98 3.12
C LYS A 324 16.14 -20.23 4.15
N TYR A 325 15.67 -20.91 5.19
CA TYR A 325 14.82 -20.31 6.25
C TYR A 325 15.51 -19.17 7.00
N ARG A 326 16.85 -19.23 7.19
CA ARG A 326 17.61 -18.12 7.79
C ARG A 326 17.54 -16.84 6.94
N ARG A 327 17.48 -16.98 5.61
CA ARG A 327 17.28 -15.84 4.70
C ARG A 327 15.88 -15.27 4.86
N LEU A 328 14.86 -16.13 4.99
CA LEU A 328 13.50 -15.67 5.27
C LEU A 328 13.44 -14.86 6.56
N ALA A 329 13.95 -15.39 7.67
CA ALA A 329 13.97 -14.67 8.95
C ALA A 329 14.69 -13.32 8.82
N GLY A 330 15.92 -13.30 8.29
CA GLY A 330 16.69 -12.06 8.18
C GLY A 330 16.09 -11.02 7.24
N ILE A 331 15.55 -11.44 6.09
CA ILE A 331 14.94 -10.52 5.12
C ILE A 331 13.56 -10.05 5.59
N PHE A 332 12.76 -10.91 6.22
CA PHE A 332 11.48 -10.50 6.81
C PHE A 332 11.71 -9.46 7.93
N THR A 333 12.67 -9.71 8.84
CA THR A 333 13.05 -8.73 9.86
C THR A 333 13.54 -7.43 9.24
N LEU A 334 14.36 -7.48 8.17
CA LEU A 334 14.80 -6.28 7.47
C LEU A 334 13.62 -5.51 6.84
N SER A 335 12.69 -6.20 6.19
CA SER A 335 11.47 -5.60 5.60
C SER A 335 10.64 -4.90 6.68
N VAL A 336 10.40 -5.57 7.81
CA VAL A 336 9.68 -5.00 8.96
C VAL A 336 10.43 -3.80 9.53
N LEU A 337 11.76 -3.86 9.67
CA LEU A 337 12.54 -2.73 10.20
C LEU A 337 12.53 -1.53 9.26
N LEU A 338 12.68 -1.73 7.94
CA LEU A 338 12.56 -0.66 6.96
C LEU A 338 11.18 0.01 7.07
N HIS A 339 10.13 -0.80 7.15
CA HIS A 339 8.78 -0.28 7.27
C HIS A 339 8.55 0.42 8.62
N ALA A 340 9.02 -0.18 9.71
CA ALA A 340 8.90 0.38 11.04
C ALA A 340 9.59 1.73 11.20
N VAL A 341 10.78 1.90 10.61
CA VAL A 341 11.48 3.19 10.61
C VAL A 341 10.69 4.23 9.80
N TRP A 342 10.11 3.84 8.66
CA TRP A 342 9.28 4.75 7.84
C TRP A 342 8.03 5.21 8.61
N ASN A 343 7.30 4.27 9.21
CA ASN A 343 6.10 4.56 9.98
C ASN A 343 6.42 5.31 11.27
N SER A 344 7.52 5.00 11.96
CA SER A 344 7.95 5.74 13.15
C SER A 344 8.20 7.21 12.80
N THR A 345 8.91 7.45 11.71
CA THR A 345 9.20 8.80 11.21
C THR A 345 7.93 9.53 10.80
N SER A 346 6.98 8.83 10.16
CA SER A 346 5.68 9.40 9.76
C SER A 346 4.78 9.70 10.95
N VAL A 347 4.73 8.82 11.96
CA VAL A 347 4.00 9.03 13.21
C VAL A 347 4.60 10.21 13.96
N LEU A 348 5.93 10.29 14.09
CA LEU A 348 6.59 11.44 14.73
C LEU A 348 6.32 12.75 13.99
N ASN A 349 6.27 12.72 12.65
CA ASN A 349 5.91 13.89 11.86
C ASN A 349 4.48 14.35 12.17
N ALA A 350 3.51 13.44 12.07
CA ALA A 350 2.10 13.74 12.33
C ALA A 350 1.88 14.21 13.78
N PHE A 351 2.53 13.55 14.74
CA PHE A 351 2.43 13.90 16.16
C PHE A 351 3.05 15.26 16.46
N GLY A 352 4.22 15.56 15.89
CA GLY A 352 4.87 16.85 16.12
C GLY A 352 4.08 18.02 15.53
N TRP A 353 3.47 17.86 14.34
CA TRP A 353 2.56 18.87 13.78
C TRP A 353 1.29 19.05 14.62
N LEU A 354 0.67 17.96 15.06
CA LEU A 354 -0.49 18.02 15.95
C LEU A 354 -0.15 18.75 17.26
N MET A 355 1.02 18.47 17.83
CA MET A 355 1.46 19.07 19.08
C MET A 355 1.88 20.54 18.94
N ASP A 356 2.29 20.99 17.75
CA ASP A 356 2.58 22.41 17.49
C ASP A 356 1.31 23.29 17.67
N SER A 357 0.13 22.70 17.44
CA SER A 357 -1.17 23.35 17.66
C SER A 357 -1.66 23.28 19.13
N VAL A 358 -0.94 22.60 20.02
CA VAL A 358 -1.32 22.48 21.44
C VAL A 358 -0.51 23.48 22.29
N PRO A 359 -1.18 24.41 23.01
CA PRO A 359 -0.48 25.37 23.87
C PRO A 359 0.39 24.69 24.94
N GLY A 360 1.65 25.13 25.04
CA GLY A 360 2.60 24.62 26.05
C GLY A 360 3.24 23.28 25.67
N SER A 361 3.13 22.84 24.41
CA SER A 361 3.80 21.64 23.93
C SER A 361 5.33 21.79 23.96
N PRO A 362 6.07 20.69 24.22
CA PRO A 362 7.53 20.73 24.18
C PRO A 362 8.08 21.08 22.79
N GLU A 363 8.93 22.12 22.72
CA GLU A 363 9.54 22.58 21.45
C GLU A 363 10.34 21.50 20.69
N TRP A 364 10.83 20.47 21.40
CA TRP A 364 11.57 19.38 20.76
C TRP A 364 10.68 18.53 19.83
N LEU A 365 9.37 18.44 20.09
CA LEU A 365 8.42 17.71 19.24
C LEU A 365 8.22 18.41 17.90
N SER A 366 8.06 19.73 17.92
CA SER A 366 7.95 20.55 16.70
C SER A 366 9.25 20.49 15.87
N ARG A 367 10.42 20.57 16.52
CA ARG A 367 11.72 20.38 15.85
C ARG A 367 11.88 18.97 15.27
N ALA A 368 11.42 17.95 15.98
CA ALA A 368 11.43 16.57 15.49
C ALA A 368 10.62 16.45 14.20
N ALA A 369 9.41 17.02 14.13
CA ALA A 369 8.57 16.98 12.91
C ALA A 369 9.24 17.62 11.69
N HIS A 370 9.98 18.70 11.84
CA HIS A 370 10.74 19.27 10.72
C HIS A 370 11.87 18.32 10.25
N SER A 371 12.58 17.71 11.20
CA SER A 371 13.67 16.77 10.89
C SER A 371 13.20 15.47 10.22
N THR A 372 11.98 15.02 10.52
CA THR A 372 11.43 13.76 9.99
C THR A 372 11.24 13.80 8.47
N VAL A 373 10.99 14.97 7.87
CA VAL A 373 10.84 15.10 6.41
C VAL A 373 12.16 14.75 5.70
N TYR A 374 13.29 15.23 6.23
CA TYR A 374 14.61 14.89 5.70
C TYR A 374 14.95 13.42 5.94
N ALA A 375 14.58 12.87 7.11
CA ALA A 375 14.78 11.45 7.41
C ALA A 375 14.00 10.54 6.43
N LEU A 376 12.74 10.87 6.11
CA LEU A 376 11.96 10.18 5.09
C LEU A 376 12.62 10.28 3.71
N GLY A 377 13.13 11.45 3.33
CA GLY A 377 13.86 11.65 2.08
C GLY A 377 15.12 10.78 1.98
N VAL A 378 15.93 10.75 3.04
CA VAL A 378 17.12 9.89 3.12
C VAL A 378 16.74 8.42 3.05
N GLN A 379 15.72 8.00 3.79
CA GLN A 379 15.25 6.62 3.79
C GLN A 379 14.72 6.20 2.42
N ALA A 380 13.96 7.06 1.73
CA ALA A 380 13.51 6.82 0.35
C ALA A 380 14.71 6.62 -0.59
N GLY A 381 15.76 7.44 -0.45
CA GLY A 381 17.01 7.27 -1.19
C GLY A 381 17.68 5.92 -0.92
N ILE A 382 17.78 5.50 0.34
CA ILE A 382 18.33 4.19 0.73
C ILE A 382 17.51 3.06 0.12
N MET A 383 16.18 3.11 0.21
CA MET A 383 15.29 2.10 -0.36
C MET A 383 15.42 2.02 -1.89
N PHE A 384 15.56 3.15 -2.57
CA PHE A 384 15.75 3.20 -4.01
C PHE A 384 17.08 2.53 -4.42
N LEU A 385 18.15 2.80 -3.68
CA LEU A 385 19.44 2.15 -3.88
C LEU A 385 19.36 0.63 -3.62
N LEU A 386 18.71 0.23 -2.52
CA LEU A 386 18.49 -1.19 -2.19
C LEU A 386 17.72 -1.92 -3.29
N LEU A 387 16.66 -1.31 -3.83
CA LEU A 387 15.91 -1.85 -4.96
C LEU A 387 16.81 -2.11 -6.17
N GLY A 388 17.67 -1.15 -6.50
CA GLY A 388 18.65 -1.28 -7.59
C GLY A 388 19.69 -2.37 -7.35
N LEU A 389 20.23 -2.46 -6.14
CA LEU A 389 21.24 -3.46 -5.76
C LEU A 389 20.68 -4.89 -5.79
N VAL A 390 19.50 -5.10 -5.20
CA VAL A 390 18.84 -6.41 -5.15
C VAL A 390 18.49 -6.87 -6.55
N LYS A 391 17.88 -5.99 -7.36
CA LYS A 391 17.61 -6.26 -8.77
C LYS A 391 18.88 -6.67 -9.53
N ARG A 392 19.97 -5.91 -9.40
CA ARG A 392 21.23 -6.22 -10.10
C ARG A 392 21.73 -7.61 -9.73
N ARG A 393 21.68 -7.96 -8.43
CA ARG A 393 22.08 -9.29 -7.93
C ARG A 393 21.23 -10.41 -8.54
N LEU A 394 19.91 -10.22 -8.62
CA LEU A 394 18.98 -11.21 -9.20
C LEU A 394 19.20 -11.41 -10.70
N ILE A 395 19.52 -10.35 -11.45
CA ILE A 395 19.81 -10.44 -12.89
C ILE A 395 21.14 -11.18 -13.14
N THR A 396 22.17 -10.94 -12.31
CA THR A 396 23.49 -11.55 -12.51
C THR A 396 23.58 -13.03 -12.14
N ARG A 397 22.57 -13.57 -11.44
CA ARG A 397 22.51 -14.98 -11.05
C ARG A 397 21.20 -15.61 -11.55
N PRO A 398 21.00 -15.76 -12.88
CA PRO A 398 19.88 -16.55 -13.38
C PRO A 398 20.02 -17.99 -12.87
N ALA A 399 18.88 -18.62 -12.57
CA ALA A 399 18.81 -19.97 -11.99
C ALA A 399 19.50 -20.98 -12.92
N THR A 400 20.77 -21.28 -12.65
CA THR A 400 21.59 -22.29 -13.32
C THR A 400 21.66 -23.51 -12.42
N GLY A 401 20.51 -24.13 -12.14
CA GLY A 401 20.51 -25.20 -11.14
C GLY A 401 19.24 -26.02 -11.04
N LEU A 402 18.70 -26.51 -12.16
CA LEU A 402 17.76 -27.64 -12.18
C LEU A 402 17.91 -28.57 -13.40
N GLN A 403 18.92 -28.39 -14.26
CA GLN A 403 19.10 -29.22 -15.47
C GLN A 403 20.19 -30.29 -15.38
N ASN A 404 20.93 -30.44 -14.27
CA ASN A 404 22.08 -31.36 -14.21
C ASN A 404 21.98 -32.53 -13.21
N GLU A 405 20.83 -32.83 -12.60
CA GLU A 405 20.71 -33.95 -11.63
C GLU A 405 19.79 -35.11 -12.05
N THR A 406 19.34 -35.17 -13.31
CA THR A 406 18.76 -36.40 -13.86
C THR A 406 19.61 -36.95 -14.99
N GLY A 407 20.86 -37.27 -14.67
CA GLY A 407 21.61 -38.30 -15.38
C GLY A 407 21.01 -39.67 -15.06
N ILE A 408 19.82 -39.95 -15.60
CA ILE A 408 19.34 -41.33 -15.69
C ILE A 408 20.12 -41.94 -16.85
N ASN A 409 21.11 -42.74 -16.49
CA ASN A 409 21.88 -43.57 -17.39
C ASN A 409 20.94 -44.34 -18.33
N GLN A 410 21.17 -44.19 -19.62
CA GLN A 410 20.84 -45.23 -20.59
C GLN A 410 21.74 -46.43 -20.30
N VAL A 411 21.14 -47.55 -19.89
CA VAL A 411 21.53 -48.91 -20.27
C VAL A 411 20.25 -49.69 -20.48
#